data_AF-W9QY81-F1
#
_entry.id   AF-W9QY81-F1
#
_cell.length_a   1.000
_cell.length_b   1.000
_cell.length_c   1.000
_cell.angle_alpha   90.00
_cell.angle_beta   90.00
_cell.angle_gamma   90.00
#
_symmetry.space_group_name_H-M   'P 1'
#
loop_
_entity.id
_entity.type
_entity.pdbx_description
1 polymer ?
#
loop_
_entity_poly.entity_id
_entity_poly.type
_entity_poly.pdbx_seq_one_letter_code
_entity_poly.pdbx_strand_id
1 'polypeptide(L)' 'MEDRRESRMNVGMSDVVLGCVIPYIDDPKDRDAVSLVCKRWYDLDALTRKHVTIALCYTPTPDRLRGVRPPGVAETQRKA' A
#
# COMPACT_ATOMS: atom_id res chain seq x y z
N MET A 1 21.82 -20.05 5.68
CA MET A 1 20.74 -20.75 4.95
C MET A 1 19.95 -19.67 4.23
N GLU A 2 20.56 -19.10 3.20
CA GLU A 2 20.03 -17.96 2.45
C GLU A 2 19.62 -18.43 1.04
N ASP A 3 18.72 -17.69 0.40
CA ASP A 3 18.33 -17.82 -1.01
C ASP A 3 17.40 -18.98 -1.37
N ARG A 4 16.30 -19.13 -0.63
CA ARG A 4 15.11 -19.78 -1.19
C ARG A 4 14.46 -18.85 -2.22
N ARG A 5 15.02 -18.91 -3.44
CA ARG A 5 14.45 -18.50 -4.73
C ARG A 5 12.98 -18.09 -4.61
N GLU A 6 12.74 -16.79 -4.47
CA GLU A 6 11.49 -16.14 -4.86
C GLU A 6 11.41 -16.10 -6.40
N SER A 7 11.57 -17.25 -7.03
CA SER A 7 11.33 -17.49 -8.45
C SER A 7 9.93 -18.10 -8.59
N ARG A 8 8.93 -17.35 -8.12
CA ARG A 8 7.52 -17.63 -8.39
C ARG A 8 6.93 -16.40 -9.07
N MET A 9 6.99 -16.46 -10.40
CA MET A 9 6.14 -15.71 -11.32
C MET A 9 6.36 -14.19 -11.32
N ASN A 10 7.55 -13.78 -11.77
CA ASN A 10 7.67 -12.52 -12.52
C ASN A 10 7.08 -12.77 -13.92
N VAL A 11 5.76 -12.67 -14.06
CA VAL A 11 5.07 -12.63 -15.35
C VAL A 11 4.24 -11.36 -15.36
N GLY A 12 4.89 -10.22 -15.62
CA GLY A 12 4.18 -9.01 -16.05
C GLY A 12 4.93 -7.70 -15.83
N MET A 13 5.39 -7.40 -14.61
CA MET A 13 5.89 -6.06 -14.28
C MET A 13 6.95 -6.11 -13.16
N SER A 14 8.07 -5.40 -13.36
CA SER A 14 9.08 -5.18 -12.32
C SER A 14 8.50 -4.33 -11.19
N ASP A 15 8.89 -4.60 -9.94
CA ASP A 15 8.58 -3.80 -8.75
C ASP A 15 8.78 -2.29 -8.99
N VAL A 16 9.80 -1.94 -9.79
CA VAL A 16 10.11 -0.57 -10.19
C VAL A 16 8.99 0.05 -11.04
N VAL A 17 8.50 -0.71 -12.02
CA VAL A 17 7.41 -0.26 -12.90
C VAL A 17 6.13 -0.12 -12.09
N LEU A 18 5.86 -1.07 -11.20
CA LEU A 18 4.68 -1.04 -10.34
C LEU A 18 4.72 0.15 -9.37
N GLY A 19 5.90 0.45 -8.80
CA GLY A 19 6.10 1.67 -8.00
C GLY A 19 5.89 2.97 -8.78
N CYS A 20 6.10 2.97 -10.10
CA CYS A 20 5.74 4.09 -10.97
C CYS A 20 4.25 4.11 -11.30
N VAL A 21 3.60 2.96 -11.51
CA VAL A 21 2.21 2.88 -11.98
C VAL A 21 1.19 3.06 -10.87
N ILE A 22 1.38 2.45 -9.69
CA ILE A 22 0.44 2.51 -8.55
C ILE A 22 0.08 3.95 -8.14
N PRO A 23 1.02 4.93 -8.11
CA PRO A 23 0.69 6.32 -7.81
C PRO A 23 -0.29 6.99 -8.77
N TYR A 24 -0.44 6.50 -10.00
CA TYR A 24 -1.39 7.04 -10.98
C TYR A 24 -2.83 6.57 -10.75
N ILE A 25 -3.03 5.55 -9.90
CA ILE A 25 -4.37 5.09 -9.51
C ILE A 25 -4.84 5.95 -8.34
N ASP A 26 -5.76 6.88 -8.64
CA ASP A 26 -6.33 7.81 -7.67
C ASP A 26 -7.56 7.23 -6.95
N ASP A 27 -8.30 6.33 -7.61
CA ASP A 27 -9.51 5.74 -7.02
C ASP A 27 -9.17 4.83 -5.83
N PRO A 28 -9.80 5.06 -4.65
CA PRO A 28 -9.50 4.30 -3.45
C PRO A 28 -9.96 2.83 -3.52
N LYS A 29 -10.96 2.50 -4.35
CA LYS A 29 -11.45 1.12 -4.51
C LYS A 29 -10.50 0.31 -5.38
N ASP A 30 -10.01 0.88 -6.48
CA ASP A 30 -8.98 0.23 -7.31
C ASP A 30 -7.69 0.01 -6.52
N ARG A 31 -7.31 0.99 -5.69
CA ARG A 31 -6.19 0.85 -4.76
C ARG A 31 -6.38 -0.30 -3.77
N ASP A 32 -7.59 -0.52 -3.27
CA ASP A 32 -7.88 -1.65 -2.37
C ASP A 32 -7.72 -3.01 -3.08
N ALA A 33 -8.18 -3.09 -4.34
CA ALA A 33 -8.03 -4.27 -5.17
C ALA A 33 -6.56 -4.61 -5.47
N VAL A 34 -5.74 -3.60 -5.78
CA VAL A 34 -4.28 -3.74 -6.00
C VAL A 34 -3.59 -4.36 -4.78
N SER A 35 -3.94 -3.90 -3.59
CA SER A 35 -3.33 -4.37 -2.33
C SER A 35 -3.69 -5.80 -1.95
N LEU A 36 -4.74 -6.38 -2.54
CA LEU A 36 -5.18 -7.75 -2.29
C LEU A 36 -4.54 -8.80 -3.23
N VAL A 37 -3.82 -8.37 -4.27
CA VAL A 37 -3.24 -9.29 -5.27
C VAL A 37 -2.15 -10.18 -4.68
N CYS A 38 -1.16 -9.58 -4.01
CA CYS A 38 -0.12 -10.30 -3.30
C CYS A 38 0.55 -9.42 -2.24
N LYS A 39 1.31 -10.06 -1.32
CA LYS A 39 2.03 -9.34 -0.24
C LYS A 39 2.98 -8.27 -0.78
N ARG A 40 3.62 -8.52 -1.92
CA ARG A 40 4.56 -7.57 -2.53
C ARG A 40 3.86 -6.30 -3.03
N TRP A 41 2.66 -6.45 -3.60
CA TRP A 41 1.84 -5.33 -4.07
C TRP A 41 1.30 -4.53 -2.89
N TYR A 42 0.92 -5.21 -1.80
CA TYR A 42 0.54 -4.56 -0.55
C TYR A 42 1.67 -3.67 0.01
N ASP A 43 2.91 -4.19 0.04
CA ASP A 43 4.07 -3.43 0.53
C ASP A 43 4.38 -2.20 -0.35
N LEU A 44 4.18 -2.28 -1.67
CA LEU A 44 4.35 -1.14 -2.57
C LEU A 44 3.21 -0.13 -2.51
N ASP A 45 1.96 -0.59 -2.38
CA ASP A 45 0.80 0.29 -2.17
C ASP A 45 0.95 1.09 -0.88
N ALA A 46 1.35 0.42 0.21
CA ALA A 46 1.62 1.00 1.52
C ALA A 46 2.56 2.22 1.45
N LEU A 47 3.62 2.11 0.66
CA LEU A 47 4.62 3.18 0.48
C LEU A 47 4.10 4.35 -0.37
N THR A 48 3.16 4.10 -1.28
CA THR A 48 2.70 5.08 -2.28
C THR A 48 1.34 5.71 -1.97
N ARG A 49 0.61 5.19 -0.96
CA ARG A 49 -0.73 5.66 -0.59
C ARG A 49 -0.66 6.97 0.20
N LYS A 50 -1.13 8.06 -0.40
CA LYS A 50 -1.07 9.42 0.19
C LYS A 50 -2.20 9.67 1.19
N HIS A 51 -3.42 9.26 0.83
CA HIS A 51 -4.64 9.52 1.57
C HIS A 51 -5.30 8.21 2.02
N VAL A 52 -5.73 8.17 3.28
CA VAL A 52 -6.52 7.08 3.85
C VAL A 52 -7.69 7.69 4.60
N THR A 53 -8.91 7.34 4.21
CA THR A 53 -10.13 7.77 4.90
C THR A 53 -10.62 6.63 5.78
N ILE A 54 -10.86 6.94 7.04
CA ILE A 54 -11.41 6.00 8.02
C ILE A 54 -12.77 6.54 8.43
N ALA A 55 -13.83 5.84 8.02
CA ALA A 55 -15.20 6.24 8.34
C ALA A 55 -15.51 6.13 9.84
N LEU A 56 -14.86 5.21 10.54
CA LEU A 56 -15.06 4.94 11.97
C LEU A 56 -13.70 4.92 12.68
N CYS A 57 -13.38 5.95 13.47
CA CYS A 57 -12.07 6.09 14.10
C CYS A 57 -11.71 5.00 15.14
N TYR A 58 -12.67 4.14 15.50
CA TYR A 58 -12.48 3.02 16.44
C TYR A 58 -12.16 1.68 15.75
N THR A 59 -12.12 1.62 14.41
CA THR A 59 -11.90 0.34 13.69
C THR A 59 -10.42 -0.08 13.63
N PRO A 60 -9.46 0.76 13.16
CA PRO A 60 -8.04 0.44 13.27
C PRO A 60 -7.37 1.10 14.49
N THR A 61 -6.38 0.42 15.05
CA THR A 61 -5.41 1.05 15.97
C THR A 61 -4.54 2.04 15.18
N PRO A 62 -4.26 3.25 15.70
CA PRO A 62 -3.41 4.23 15.00
C PRO A 62 -2.02 3.70 14.66
N ASP A 63 -1.51 2.75 15.42
CA ASP A 63 -0.23 2.08 15.17
C ASP A 63 -0.24 1.27 13.87
N ARG A 64 -1.35 0.58 13.55
CA ARG A 64 -1.51 -0.16 12.29
C ARG A 64 -1.48 0.76 11.07
N LEU A 65 -1.90 2.00 11.20
CA LEU A 65 -1.85 3.00 10.12
C LEU A 65 -0.44 3.58 9.95
N ARG A 66 0.32 3.67 11.04
CA ARG A 66 1.71 4.14 11.03
C ARG A 66 2.67 3.09 10.52
N GLY A 67 2.51 1.82 10.89
CA GLY A 67 3.41 0.74 10.48
C GLY A 67 3.45 0.50 8.96
N VAL A 68 2.37 0.88 8.26
CA VAL A 68 2.25 0.81 6.79
C VAL A 68 2.82 2.07 6.12
N ARG A 69 2.93 3.19 6.84
CA ARG A 69 3.29 4.50 6.27
C ARG A 69 4.76 4.86 6.58
N PRO A 70 5.57 5.24 5.59
CA PRO A 70 6.90 5.78 5.87
C PRO A 70 6.80 7.05 6.75
N PRO A 71 7.72 7.24 7.72
CA PRO A 71 7.67 8.32 8.69
C PRO A 71 7.91 9.68 8.00
N GLY A 72 6.84 10.39 7.66
CA GLY A 72 6.92 11.75 7.07
C GLY A 72 5.58 12.30 6.53
N VAL A 73 4.62 11.40 6.28
CA VAL A 73 3.30 11.62 5.69
C VAL A 73 2.20 12.45 6.36
N ALA A 74 2.32 13.08 7.53
CA ALA A 74 1.15 13.31 8.41
C ALA A 74 0.05 14.31 7.93
N GLU A 75 -0.80 13.92 6.99
CA GLU A 75 -2.12 14.53 6.77
C GLU A 75 -3.22 13.54 7.11
N THR A 76 -3.74 13.68 8.32
CA THR A 76 -5.00 13.06 8.76
C THR A 76 -6.09 14.07 8.44
N GLN A 77 -6.78 13.91 7.31
CA GLN A 77 -8.00 14.67 7.04
C GLN A 77 -9.11 14.13 7.96
N ARG A 78 -9.26 14.75 9.13
CA ARG A 78 -10.44 14.59 9.99
C ARG A 78 -11.58 15.33 9.31
N LYS A 79 -12.49 14.60 8.67
CA LYS A 79 -13.77 15.18 8.25
C LYS A 79 -14.68 15.23 9.48
N ALA A 80 -14.96 16.43 9.96
CA ALA A 80 -15.97 16.70 10.98
C ALA A 80 -17.37 16.40 10.44
#